data_AF-A0A5M6C0U9-F1
#
_entry.id   AF-A0A5M6C0U9-F1
#
_cell.length_a   1.000
_cell.length_b   1.000
_cell.length_c   1.000
_cell.angle_alpha   90.00
_cell.angle_beta   90.00
_cell.angle_gamma   90.00
#
_symmetry.space_group_name_H-M   'P 1'
#
loop_
_entity.id
_entity.type
_entity.pdbx_description
1 polymer ?
#
loop_
_entity_poly.entity_id
_entity_poly.type
_entity_poly.pdbx_seq_one_letter_code
_entity_poly.pdbx_strand_id
1 'polypeptide(L)'
;MPCSVAQGIKRLRLDIEGARKVLTAEPGCIGHNWSILTSFLSRLTSLEELVIARVPPICLHGGPSHYTEHLQTPNHVFLPRLSALSVETVDPPRTNHNLDQISERWSKMNNEAELPIETLFVRITVGDRREEIDILDVISSSFPNIRHLSITSYDILHEEDEDNEDPWPRMIGQIIHFISGTALWIPPNSGHFTTMEEFSRRLAPMSYLAVIDIPILFLYREHRPQQLVERRSTPRTHASASALRTWQHSSKFRQYEDGMRKAMSEAAQVLVNTVPTLTSGNFWEPVKFEYTSEHRWEAIEWHIWLWRLDGDAQPMIAVNETPRIVTHDFVTNHDGMIDCSG
;
A
#
# COMPACT_ATOMS: atom_id res chain seq x y z
N MET A 1 13.80 30.32 -10.55
CA MET A 1 14.55 29.07 -10.79
C MET A 1 15.06 29.08 -12.24
N PRO A 2 16.37 28.88 -12.49
CA PRO A 2 16.91 28.76 -13.84
C PRO A 2 16.27 27.60 -14.61
N CYS A 3 16.05 27.76 -15.93
CA CYS A 3 15.42 26.71 -16.75
C CYS A 3 16.19 25.39 -16.74
N SER A 4 17.53 25.45 -16.65
CA SER A 4 18.40 24.26 -16.56
C SER A 4 18.12 23.42 -15.31
N VAL A 5 17.85 24.07 -14.17
CA VAL A 5 17.47 23.39 -12.93
C VAL A 5 16.09 22.76 -13.08
N ALA A 6 15.13 23.48 -13.68
CA ALA A 6 13.76 22.97 -13.89
C ALA A 6 13.71 21.71 -14.75
N GLN A 7 14.53 21.67 -15.79
CA GLN A 7 14.66 20.52 -16.67
C GLN A 7 15.41 19.35 -16.03
N GLY A 8 16.20 19.59 -14.97
CA GLY A 8 16.92 18.54 -14.25
C GLY A 8 16.09 17.82 -13.18
N ILE A 9 14.96 18.38 -12.75
CA ILE A 9 14.11 17.79 -11.71
C ILE A 9 13.25 16.68 -12.31
N LYS A 10 13.62 15.43 -12.03
CA LYS A 10 12.86 14.23 -12.41
C LYS A 10 11.92 13.72 -11.32
N ARG A 11 12.24 13.99 -10.05
CA ARG A 11 11.48 13.56 -8.89
C ARG A 11 11.22 14.74 -7.98
N LEU A 12 9.99 14.88 -7.50
CA LEU A 12 9.59 15.92 -6.56
C LEU A 12 8.72 15.31 -5.46
N ARG A 13 9.08 15.59 -4.20
CA ARG A 13 8.24 15.32 -3.05
C ARG A 13 7.65 16.63 -2.53
N LEU A 14 6.32 16.69 -2.48
CA LEU A 14 5.55 17.77 -1.89
C LEU A 14 5.03 17.30 -0.54
N ASP A 15 5.52 17.91 0.52
CA ASP A 15 5.09 17.61 1.87
C ASP A 15 4.18 18.71 2.40
N ILE A 16 2.91 18.38 2.65
CA ILE A 16 1.85 19.35 2.94
C ILE A 16 1.47 19.28 4.43
N GLU A 17 2.45 19.04 5.30
CA GLU A 17 2.31 18.92 6.75
C GLU A 17 1.68 20.14 7.43
N GLY A 18 1.85 21.33 6.85
CA GLY A 18 1.40 22.60 7.42
C GLY A 18 -0.11 22.77 7.60
N ALA A 19 -0.94 21.95 6.94
CA ALA A 19 -2.39 22.06 7.09
C ALA A 19 -2.84 21.69 8.52
N ARG A 20 -2.31 20.62 9.11
CA ARG A 20 -2.79 20.06 10.39
C ARG A 20 -2.75 21.03 11.57
N LYS A 21 -1.71 21.88 11.67
CA LYS A 21 -1.57 22.84 12.79
C LYS A 21 -2.52 24.04 12.70
N VAL A 22 -3.12 24.29 11.54
CA VAL A 22 -4.07 25.40 11.32
C VAL A 22 -5.54 24.96 11.47
N LEU A 23 -5.80 23.65 11.43
CA LEU A 23 -7.15 23.06 11.51
C LEU A 23 -7.84 23.22 12.88
N THR A 24 -7.18 23.78 13.90
CA THR A 24 -7.83 24.05 15.18
C THR A 24 -8.64 25.36 15.19
N ALA A 25 -8.62 26.15 14.12
CA ALA A 25 -9.44 27.36 14.00
C ALA A 25 -10.33 27.39 12.75
N GLU A 26 -9.84 26.97 11.58
CA GLU A 26 -10.66 26.74 10.37
C GLU A 26 -10.01 25.66 9.49
N PRO A 27 -10.79 24.74 8.89
CA PRO A 27 -10.22 23.74 8.01
C PRO A 27 -9.64 24.39 6.75
N GLY A 28 -8.32 24.62 6.73
CA GLY A 28 -7.62 25.15 5.57
C GLY A 28 -7.65 24.16 4.40
N CYS A 29 -8.45 24.47 3.38
CA CYS A 29 -8.44 23.79 2.09
C CYS A 29 -7.17 24.16 1.31
N ILE A 30 -6.50 23.18 0.69
CA ILE A 30 -5.35 23.45 -0.19
C ILE A 30 -5.72 24.25 -1.45
N GLY A 31 -7.01 24.40 -1.75
CA GLY A 31 -7.52 25.08 -2.94
C GLY A 31 -6.84 26.43 -3.23
N HIS A 32 -6.57 27.25 -2.21
CA HIS A 32 -5.87 28.54 -2.36
C HIS A 32 -4.42 28.39 -2.84
N ASN A 33 -3.74 27.34 -2.40
CA ASN A 33 -2.37 27.03 -2.81
C ASN A 33 -2.33 26.18 -4.08
N TRP A 34 -3.46 25.61 -4.51
CA TRP A 34 -3.50 24.71 -5.66
C TRP A 34 -3.05 25.40 -6.94
N SER A 35 -3.48 26.64 -7.18
CA SER A 35 -3.04 27.42 -8.36
C SER A 35 -1.53 27.72 -8.32
N ILE A 36 -0.97 27.97 -7.13
CA ILE A 36 0.47 28.17 -6.95
C ILE A 36 1.22 26.86 -7.23
N LEU A 37 0.71 25.75 -6.70
CA LEU A 37 1.28 24.41 -6.91
C LEU A 37 1.22 23.99 -8.37
N THR A 38 0.08 24.12 -9.05
CA THR A 38 -0.04 23.79 -10.47
C THR A 38 0.83 24.71 -11.33
N SER A 39 0.89 26.01 -11.02
CA SER A 39 1.79 26.94 -11.71
C SER A 39 3.26 26.53 -11.53
N PHE A 40 3.67 26.15 -10.32
CA PHE A 40 5.01 25.65 -10.05
C PHE A 40 5.30 24.34 -10.80
N LEU A 41 4.42 23.34 -10.67
CA LEU A 41 4.54 22.01 -11.29
C LEU A 41 4.56 22.09 -12.83
N SER A 42 3.82 23.03 -13.42
CA SER A 42 3.78 23.23 -14.87
C SER A 42 5.15 23.57 -15.48
N ARG A 43 6.07 24.10 -14.67
CA ARG A 43 7.43 24.45 -15.09
C ARG A 43 8.38 23.25 -15.06
N LEU A 44 7.98 22.14 -14.44
CA LEU A 44 8.78 20.93 -14.28
C LEU A 44 8.45 19.91 -15.38
N THR A 45 8.69 20.28 -16.63
CA THR A 45 8.33 19.45 -17.80
C THR A 45 9.08 18.13 -17.91
N SER A 46 10.14 17.96 -17.10
CA SER A 46 10.93 16.72 -16.99
C SER A 46 10.59 15.88 -15.76
N LEU A 47 9.55 16.27 -15.00
CA LEU A 47 9.09 15.52 -13.84
C LEU A 47 8.50 14.17 -14.28
N GLU A 48 9.10 13.10 -13.78
CA GLU A 48 8.74 11.69 -14.03
C GLU A 48 8.01 11.10 -12.80
N GLU A 49 8.38 11.54 -11.59
CA GLU A 49 7.79 11.08 -10.33
C GLU A 49 7.34 12.24 -9.42
N LEU A 50 6.09 12.18 -8.96
CA LEU A 50 5.52 13.10 -7.99
C LEU A 50 5.08 12.35 -6.73
N VAL A 51 5.61 12.74 -5.58
CA VAL A 51 5.19 12.24 -4.27
C VAL A 51 4.44 13.36 -3.56
N ILE A 52 3.18 13.13 -3.22
CA ILE A 52 2.36 14.08 -2.46
C ILE A 52 2.11 13.48 -1.07
N ALA A 53 2.81 14.01 -0.08
CA ALA A 53 2.78 13.50 1.28
C ALA A 53 1.83 14.31 2.17
N ARG A 54 1.14 13.62 3.08
CA ARG A 54 0.26 14.21 4.09
C ARG A 54 -0.80 15.15 3.49
N VAL A 55 -1.45 14.68 2.42
CA VAL A 55 -2.39 15.48 1.62
C VAL A 55 -3.62 15.87 2.46
N PRO A 56 -3.85 17.17 2.76
CA PRO A 56 -5.15 17.61 3.25
C PRO A 56 -6.19 17.44 2.13
N PRO A 57 -7.50 17.39 2.44
CA PRO A 57 -8.54 17.34 1.43
C PRO A 57 -8.30 18.40 0.35
N ILE A 58 -8.26 17.97 -0.92
CA ILE A 58 -8.01 18.91 -2.04
C ILE A 58 -9.13 19.94 -2.16
N CYS A 59 -10.34 19.57 -1.73
CA CYS A 59 -11.45 20.49 -1.53
C CYS A 59 -12.32 20.09 -0.33
N LEU A 60 -13.04 21.07 0.20
CA LEU A 60 -14.09 20.88 1.21
C LEU A 60 -15.43 20.78 0.47
N HIS A 61 -15.89 19.57 0.18
CA HIS A 61 -17.28 19.37 -0.23
C HIS A 61 -18.17 19.54 1.00
N GLY A 62 -18.76 20.72 1.12
CA GLY A 62 -19.58 21.11 2.28
C GLY A 62 -19.81 22.62 2.37
N GLY A 63 -18.98 23.42 1.70
CA GLY A 63 -19.22 24.85 1.49
C GLY A 63 -19.88 25.14 0.13
N PRO A 64 -20.62 26.25 -0.01
CA PRO A 64 -21.20 26.68 -1.28
C PRO A 64 -20.12 26.77 -2.38
N SER A 65 -20.47 26.21 -3.54
CA SER A 65 -19.66 25.74 -4.67
C SER A 65 -18.83 26.79 -5.46
N HIS A 66 -18.33 27.85 -4.84
CA HIS A 66 -17.79 29.01 -5.57
C HIS A 66 -16.25 29.02 -5.77
N TYR A 67 -15.49 28.08 -5.21
CA TYR A 67 -14.02 28.18 -5.24
C TYR A 67 -13.34 27.49 -6.43
N THR A 68 -14.06 26.76 -7.28
CA THR A 68 -13.46 26.06 -8.43
C THR A 68 -13.18 26.98 -9.62
N GLU A 69 -13.87 28.12 -9.74
CA GLU A 69 -13.71 29.07 -10.85
C GLU A 69 -12.35 29.79 -10.84
N HIS A 70 -11.65 29.82 -9.71
CA HIS A 70 -10.36 30.52 -9.56
C HIS A 70 -9.13 29.65 -9.85
N LEU A 71 -9.31 28.37 -10.13
CA LEU A 71 -8.20 27.49 -10.49
C LEU A 71 -7.88 27.65 -11.98
N GLN A 72 -7.02 28.63 -12.28
CA GLN A 72 -6.47 28.77 -13.63
C GLN A 72 -5.75 27.49 -14.04
N THR A 73 -6.24 26.83 -15.08
CA THR A 73 -5.57 25.69 -15.70
C THR A 73 -4.47 26.22 -16.63
N PRO A 74 -3.29 25.60 -16.67
CA PRO A 74 -2.27 25.97 -17.64
C PRO A 74 -2.79 25.77 -19.07
N ASN A 75 -2.48 26.68 -20.00
CA ASN A 75 -2.84 26.54 -21.42
C ASN A 75 -1.90 25.58 -22.21
N HIS A 76 -1.23 24.67 -21.51
CA HIS A 76 -0.26 23.74 -22.09
C HIS A 76 -0.33 22.40 -21.35
N VAL A 77 0.22 21.37 -21.97
CA VAL A 77 0.25 20.01 -21.40
C VAL A 77 0.90 20.04 -20.03
N PHE A 78 0.15 19.65 -19.00
CA PHE A 78 0.56 19.70 -17.61
C PHE A 78 1.22 18.38 -17.22
N LEU A 79 2.51 18.45 -16.85
CA LEU A 79 3.33 17.30 -16.46
C LEU A 79 3.39 16.18 -17.53
N PRO A 80 3.89 16.46 -18.75
CA PRO A 80 3.82 15.56 -19.91
C PRO A 80 4.64 14.26 -19.77
N ARG A 81 5.48 14.14 -18.75
CA ARG A 81 6.37 12.99 -18.52
C ARG A 81 6.08 12.24 -17.22
N LEU A 82 5.04 12.64 -16.49
CA LEU A 82 4.73 12.03 -15.21
C LEU A 82 4.23 10.60 -15.44
N SER A 83 4.99 9.63 -14.95
CA SER A 83 4.66 8.20 -15.04
C SER A 83 4.49 7.54 -13.67
N ALA A 84 4.99 8.18 -12.61
CA ALA A 84 4.87 7.69 -11.24
C ALA A 84 4.22 8.73 -10.31
N LEU A 85 3.23 8.28 -9.54
CA LEU A 85 2.54 9.08 -8.53
C LEU A 85 2.56 8.34 -7.20
N SER A 86 2.92 9.03 -6.13
CA SER A 86 2.76 8.56 -4.77
C SER A 86 1.86 9.51 -3.98
N VAL A 87 0.88 8.97 -3.27
CA VAL A 87 -0.07 9.73 -2.46
C VAL A 87 -0.09 9.16 -1.06
N GLU A 88 0.23 9.99 -0.06
CA GLU A 88 0.08 9.67 1.36
C GLU A 88 -1.06 10.49 1.96
N THR A 89 -2.00 9.79 2.58
CA THR A 89 -3.29 10.34 3.02
C THR A 89 -3.68 9.70 4.33
N VAL A 90 -4.38 10.47 5.16
CA VAL A 90 -4.71 10.07 6.52
C VAL A 90 -5.96 9.19 6.59
N ASP A 91 -6.84 9.22 5.59
CA ASP A 91 -8.20 8.68 5.77
C ASP A 91 -8.72 8.04 4.48
N PRO A 92 -9.16 6.76 4.47
CA PRO A 92 -9.55 6.05 3.24
C PRO A 92 -10.61 6.76 2.39
N PRO A 93 -11.73 7.27 2.93
CA PRO A 93 -12.71 8.00 2.12
C PRO A 93 -12.10 9.24 1.46
N ARG A 94 -11.18 9.91 2.16
CA ARG A 94 -10.44 11.05 1.61
C ARG A 94 -9.41 10.62 0.58
N THR A 95 -8.79 9.45 0.74
CA THR A 95 -7.87 8.87 -0.25
C THR A 95 -8.55 8.75 -1.59
N ASN A 96 -9.70 8.08 -1.62
CA ASN A 96 -10.47 7.83 -2.82
C ASN A 96 -10.87 9.15 -3.47
N HIS A 97 -11.43 10.04 -2.66
CA HIS A 97 -11.81 11.36 -3.12
C HIS A 97 -10.63 12.20 -3.65
N ASN A 98 -9.45 12.10 -3.04
CA ASN A 98 -8.24 12.77 -3.49
C ASN A 98 -7.73 12.16 -4.81
N LEU A 99 -7.75 10.83 -4.94
CA LEU A 99 -7.33 10.14 -6.16
C LEU A 99 -8.23 10.50 -7.34
N ASP A 100 -9.55 10.46 -7.15
CA ASP A 100 -10.54 10.89 -8.15
C ASP A 100 -10.30 12.35 -8.58
N GLN A 101 -10.13 13.25 -7.61
CA GLN A 101 -9.86 14.66 -7.91
C GLN A 101 -8.53 14.89 -8.63
N ILE A 102 -7.49 14.14 -8.28
CA ILE A 102 -6.20 14.23 -8.96
C ILE A 102 -6.39 13.82 -10.42
N SER A 103 -7.07 12.70 -10.67
CA SER A 103 -7.33 12.19 -12.02
C SER A 103 -8.22 13.15 -12.82
N GLU A 104 -9.38 13.54 -12.29
CA GLU A 104 -10.32 14.46 -12.94
C GLU A 104 -9.66 15.80 -13.29
N ARG A 105 -8.94 16.41 -12.34
CA ARG A 105 -8.28 17.70 -12.58
C ARG A 105 -7.14 17.56 -13.59
N TRP A 106 -6.38 16.48 -13.55
CA TRP A 106 -5.33 16.25 -14.52
C TRP A 106 -5.91 16.07 -15.92
N SER A 107 -6.97 15.26 -16.06
CA SER A 107 -7.70 15.05 -17.32
C SER A 107 -8.15 16.37 -17.92
N LYS A 108 -8.83 17.19 -17.11
CA LYS A 108 -9.31 18.52 -17.51
C LYS A 108 -8.17 19.46 -17.93
N MET A 109 -7.01 19.41 -17.26
CA MET A 109 -5.84 20.21 -17.63
C MET A 109 -5.13 19.73 -18.90
N ASN A 110 -5.40 18.51 -19.35
CA ASN A 110 -4.75 17.88 -20.50
C ASN A 110 -5.72 17.54 -21.64
N ASN A 111 -6.77 18.34 -21.81
CA ASN A 111 -7.79 18.19 -22.87
C ASN A 111 -8.51 16.83 -22.83
N GLU A 112 -8.90 16.38 -21.64
CA GLU A 112 -9.55 15.08 -21.42
C GLU A 112 -8.68 13.88 -21.81
N ALA A 113 -7.36 14.06 -21.78
CA ALA A 113 -6.43 12.94 -21.93
C ALA A 113 -6.48 12.02 -20.71
N GLU A 114 -6.22 10.74 -20.94
CA GLU A 114 -6.00 9.78 -19.86
C GLU A 114 -4.68 10.05 -19.15
N LEU A 115 -4.70 9.92 -17.82
CA LEU A 115 -3.53 10.11 -16.97
C LEU A 115 -2.49 8.99 -17.23
N PRO A 116 -1.27 9.31 -17.71
CA PRO A 116 -0.28 8.30 -18.16
C PRO A 116 0.52 7.71 -16.99
N ILE A 117 -0.12 7.54 -15.82
CA ILE A 117 0.51 6.98 -14.64
C ILE A 117 0.61 5.47 -14.79
N GLU A 118 1.84 4.98 -14.86
CA GLU A 118 2.15 3.55 -14.92
C GLU A 118 2.46 2.99 -13.52
N THR A 119 2.92 3.83 -12.59
CA THR A 119 3.25 3.42 -11.22
C THR A 119 2.48 4.26 -10.20
N LEU A 120 1.67 3.62 -9.38
CA LEU A 120 0.91 4.26 -8.31
C LEU A 120 1.30 3.68 -6.95
N PHE A 121 1.76 4.54 -6.06
CA PHE A 121 2.00 4.21 -4.66
C PHE A 121 0.97 4.92 -3.78
N VAL A 122 0.01 4.19 -3.22
CA VAL A 122 -0.95 4.76 -2.27
C VAL A 122 -0.56 4.37 -0.86
N ARG A 123 -0.49 5.36 0.01
CA ARG A 123 -0.18 5.19 1.42
C ARG A 123 -1.32 5.73 2.27
N ILE A 124 -1.88 4.87 3.10
CA ILE A 124 -3.02 5.19 3.97
C ILE A 124 -2.55 5.18 5.42
N THR A 125 -2.53 6.35 6.06
CA THR A 125 -2.05 6.57 7.43
C THR A 125 -3.22 6.82 8.39
N VAL A 126 -3.77 5.77 9.02
CA VAL A 126 -4.68 5.87 10.19
C VAL A 126 -5.95 6.72 9.95
N GLY A 127 -7.05 6.07 9.54
CA GLY A 127 -8.37 6.70 9.33
C GLY A 127 -9.50 6.01 10.09
N ASP A 128 -10.59 6.74 10.33
CA ASP A 128 -11.79 6.21 11.00
C ASP A 128 -12.42 5.09 10.16
N ARG A 129 -12.84 4.03 10.85
CA ARG A 129 -13.04 2.66 10.35
C ARG A 129 -14.33 2.45 9.56
N ARG A 130 -15.14 3.49 9.38
CA ARG A 130 -16.58 3.33 9.15
C ARG A 130 -17.01 3.37 7.70
N GLU A 131 -16.14 3.79 6.78
CA GLU A 131 -16.48 3.92 5.37
C GLU A 131 -15.48 3.14 4.50
N GLU A 132 -15.82 1.88 4.24
CA GLU A 132 -15.19 1.05 3.20
C GLU A 132 -15.62 1.58 1.83
N ILE A 133 -14.89 2.55 1.29
CA ILE A 133 -14.97 2.84 -0.14
C ILE A 133 -13.87 2.03 -0.81
N ASP A 134 -14.25 1.24 -1.82
CA ASP A 134 -13.33 0.36 -2.53
C ASP A 134 -12.28 1.18 -3.30
N ILE A 135 -11.11 1.34 -2.68
CA ILE A 135 -10.00 2.06 -3.28
C ILE A 135 -9.57 1.44 -4.61
N LEU A 136 -9.77 0.14 -4.83
CA LEU A 136 -9.40 -0.53 -6.08
C LEU A 136 -10.33 -0.12 -7.22
N ASP A 137 -11.62 0.09 -6.94
CA ASP A 137 -12.59 0.59 -7.92
C ASP A 137 -12.23 2.02 -8.35
N VAL A 138 -11.85 2.87 -7.40
CA VAL A 138 -11.37 4.22 -7.69
C VAL A 138 -10.07 4.19 -8.48
N ILE A 139 -9.11 3.36 -8.07
CA ILE A 139 -7.83 3.26 -8.79
C ILE A 139 -8.03 2.74 -10.21
N SER A 140 -8.86 1.71 -10.39
CA SER A 140 -9.06 1.10 -11.70
C SER A 140 -9.79 2.04 -12.68
N SER A 141 -10.72 2.86 -12.18
CA SER A 141 -11.42 3.86 -12.99
C SER A 141 -10.58 5.11 -13.26
N SER A 142 -9.81 5.57 -12.28
CA SER A 142 -9.03 6.81 -12.38
C SER A 142 -7.66 6.64 -13.05
N PHE A 143 -7.10 5.43 -13.09
CA PHE A 143 -5.74 5.17 -13.58
C PHE A 143 -5.68 3.89 -14.44
N PRO A 144 -6.29 3.91 -15.64
CA PRO A 144 -6.42 2.72 -16.48
C PRO A 144 -5.09 2.14 -16.98
N ASN A 145 -4.02 2.95 -16.98
CA ASN A 145 -2.69 2.58 -17.51
C ASN A 145 -1.71 2.06 -16.45
N ILE A 146 -2.17 1.79 -15.21
CA ILE A 146 -1.29 1.28 -14.15
C ILE A 146 -0.69 -0.07 -14.53
N ARG A 147 0.62 -0.15 -14.34
CA ARG A 147 1.44 -1.36 -14.44
C ARG A 147 1.96 -1.81 -13.09
N HIS A 148 2.22 -0.88 -12.18
CA HIS A 148 2.68 -1.17 -10.83
C HIS A 148 1.78 -0.46 -9.83
N LEU A 149 1.06 -1.25 -9.05
CA LEU A 149 0.25 -0.77 -7.94
C LEU A 149 0.87 -1.20 -6.62
N SER A 150 1.19 -0.23 -5.77
CA SER A 150 1.53 -0.48 -4.38
C SER A 150 0.54 0.26 -3.49
N ILE A 151 -0.09 -0.45 -2.57
CA ILE A 151 -0.97 0.15 -1.57
C ILE A 151 -0.43 -0.27 -0.22
N THR A 152 -0.04 0.68 0.62
CA THR A 152 0.42 0.39 1.98
C THR A 152 -0.55 0.99 2.98
N SER A 153 -0.96 0.21 3.96
CA SER A 153 -1.73 0.67 5.11
C SER A 153 -1.01 0.27 6.38
N TYR A 154 -0.99 1.18 7.36
CA TYR A 154 -0.08 1.08 8.52
C TYR A 154 -0.74 0.85 9.85
N ASP A 155 -2.01 0.47 9.87
CA ASP A 155 -2.66 0.18 11.14
C ASP A 155 -2.87 -1.31 11.30
N ILE A 156 -2.33 -1.88 12.35
CA ILE A 156 -2.89 -3.08 12.93
C ILE A 156 -3.46 -2.62 14.26
N LEU A 157 -4.78 -2.60 14.35
CA LEU A 157 -5.44 -2.10 15.55
C LEU A 157 -6.31 -3.20 16.12
N HIS A 158 -5.77 -3.92 17.09
CA HIS A 158 -6.61 -4.66 18.03
C HIS A 158 -7.38 -3.65 18.90
N GLU A 159 -8.68 -3.51 18.68
CA GLU A 159 -9.55 -2.89 19.70
C GLU A 159 -9.86 -4.01 20.69
N GLU A 160 -9.52 -3.79 21.96
CA GLU A 160 -10.03 -4.60 23.06
C GLU A 160 -11.56 -4.44 23.10
N ASP A 161 -12.27 -5.26 22.32
CA ASP A 161 -13.64 -5.61 22.69
C ASP A 161 -13.48 -6.41 23.99
N GLU A 162 -13.77 -5.79 25.15
CA GLU A 162 -13.67 -6.41 26.49
C GLU A 162 -14.42 -7.75 26.58
N ASP A 163 -15.35 -8.01 25.65
CA ASP A 163 -16.18 -9.22 25.56
C ASP A 163 -15.70 -10.25 24.52
N ASN A 164 -14.68 -9.96 23.70
CA ASN A 164 -14.26 -10.84 22.62
C ASN A 164 -13.03 -11.66 23.05
N GLU A 165 -13.26 -12.93 23.42
CA GLU A 165 -12.22 -13.88 23.86
C GLU A 165 -11.18 -14.23 22.76
N ASP A 166 -11.30 -13.70 21.55
CA ASP A 166 -10.40 -14.00 20.46
C ASP A 166 -9.25 -12.96 20.38
N PRO A 167 -8.01 -13.32 20.78
CA PRO A 167 -6.91 -12.38 20.97
C PRO A 167 -6.25 -11.94 19.65
N TRP A 168 -6.88 -12.15 18.50
CA TRP A 168 -6.29 -11.82 17.20
C TRP A 168 -6.40 -10.34 16.85
N PRO A 169 -5.28 -9.65 16.54
CA PRO A 169 -5.28 -8.26 16.11
C PRO A 169 -6.18 -8.06 14.89
N ARG A 170 -7.17 -7.16 14.99
CA ARG A 170 -7.90 -6.66 13.82
C ARG A 170 -6.93 -5.79 13.02
N MET A 171 -6.48 -6.25 11.86
CA MET A 171 -5.50 -5.52 11.04
C MET A 171 -6.17 -4.64 9.98
N ILE A 172 -5.63 -3.44 9.72
CA ILE A 172 -5.88 -2.63 8.51
C ILE A 172 -4.90 -3.11 7.43
N GLY A 173 -5.33 -4.17 6.77
CA GLY A 173 -4.71 -4.82 5.62
C GLY A 173 -5.70 -5.84 5.07
N GLN A 174 -5.54 -6.25 3.81
CA GLN A 174 -6.43 -7.27 3.23
C GLN A 174 -6.07 -8.62 3.82
N ILE A 175 -6.86 -9.16 4.76
CA ILE A 175 -6.53 -10.43 5.42
C ILE A 175 -7.09 -11.60 4.64
N ILE A 176 -6.31 -12.25 3.77
CA ILE A 176 -6.77 -13.46 3.09
C ILE A 176 -6.40 -14.68 3.93
N HIS A 177 -7.35 -15.17 4.73
CA HIS A 177 -7.27 -16.47 5.40
C HIS A 177 -7.31 -17.60 4.37
N PHE A 178 -6.30 -18.47 4.35
CA PHE A 178 -6.34 -19.68 3.54
C PHE A 178 -6.66 -20.88 4.44
N ILE A 179 -7.91 -21.37 4.37
CA ILE A 179 -8.36 -22.57 5.08
C ILE A 179 -8.67 -23.64 4.02
N SER A 180 -7.69 -24.52 3.75
CA SER A 180 -7.79 -25.67 2.81
C SER A 180 -8.59 -25.42 1.53
N GLY A 181 -8.08 -24.57 0.63
CA GLY A 181 -8.67 -24.40 -0.70
C GLY A 181 -9.82 -23.41 -0.78
N THR A 182 -10.08 -22.62 0.27
CA THR A 182 -10.85 -21.39 0.18
C THR A 182 -10.08 -20.26 0.85
N ALA A 183 -9.88 -19.21 0.07
CA ALA A 183 -9.23 -17.97 0.46
C ALA A 183 -10.31 -17.01 0.98
N LEU A 184 -10.13 -16.44 2.16
CA LEU A 184 -11.15 -15.69 2.87
C LEU A 184 -10.55 -14.39 3.40
N TRP A 185 -10.70 -13.31 2.62
CA TRP A 185 -10.40 -11.92 2.95
C TRP A 185 -11.12 -11.45 4.21
N ILE A 186 -10.49 -10.57 4.99
CA ILE A 186 -11.11 -9.74 6.01
C ILE A 186 -10.64 -8.33 5.68
N PRO A 187 -11.55 -7.38 5.45
CA PRO A 187 -11.21 -6.00 5.42
C PRO A 187 -11.13 -5.51 6.86
N PRO A 188 -10.50 -4.37 7.08
CA PRO A 188 -10.72 -3.63 8.30
C PRO A 188 -12.22 -3.30 8.45
N ASN A 189 -12.89 -4.01 9.38
CA ASN A 189 -14.10 -3.61 10.11
C ASN A 189 -15.50 -3.84 9.51
N SER A 190 -15.69 -4.55 8.40
CA SER A 190 -17.06 -4.87 7.95
C SER A 190 -17.59 -6.24 8.38
N GLY A 191 -16.74 -7.12 8.93
CA GLY A 191 -17.12 -8.52 9.15
C GLY A 191 -17.51 -9.26 7.86
N HIS A 192 -17.36 -8.62 6.70
CA HIS A 192 -17.57 -9.24 5.41
C HIS A 192 -16.29 -9.93 5.01
N PHE A 193 -16.41 -11.17 4.58
CA PHE A 193 -15.28 -11.87 4.02
C PHE A 193 -15.37 -11.82 2.49
N THR A 194 -14.33 -11.35 1.82
CA THR A 194 -14.15 -11.45 0.37
C THR A 194 -13.36 -12.73 0.09
N THR A 195 -13.29 -13.19 -1.13
CA THR A 195 -12.39 -14.30 -1.45
C THR A 195 -11.23 -13.80 -2.31
N MET A 196 -10.20 -14.62 -2.51
CA MET A 196 -9.14 -14.27 -3.45
C MET A 196 -9.72 -13.95 -4.84
N GLU A 197 -10.78 -14.65 -5.22
CA GLU A 197 -11.51 -14.47 -6.49
C GLU A 197 -12.30 -13.16 -6.54
N GLU A 198 -12.86 -12.69 -5.42
CA GLU A 198 -13.52 -11.36 -5.39
C GLU A 198 -12.47 -10.24 -5.42
N PHE A 199 -11.38 -10.39 -4.66
CA PHE A 199 -10.27 -9.44 -4.72
C PHE A 199 -9.64 -9.38 -6.13
N SER A 200 -9.38 -10.54 -6.75
CA SER A 200 -8.81 -10.58 -8.10
C SER A 200 -9.77 -10.00 -9.15
N ARG A 201 -11.09 -10.16 -8.98
CA ARG A 201 -12.10 -9.54 -9.85
C ARG A 201 -12.07 -8.01 -9.79
N ARG A 202 -11.75 -7.42 -8.63
CA ARG A 202 -11.58 -5.95 -8.49
C ARG A 202 -10.31 -5.43 -9.16
N LEU A 203 -9.29 -6.27 -9.31
CA LEU A 203 -8.09 -5.94 -10.09
C LEU A 203 -8.28 -6.13 -11.60
N ALA A 204 -9.22 -6.98 -12.02
CA ALA A 204 -9.46 -7.32 -13.43
C ALA A 204 -9.63 -6.13 -14.39
N PRO A 205 -10.26 -4.99 -14.00
CA PRO A 205 -10.36 -3.84 -14.91
C PRO A 205 -9.01 -3.19 -15.23
N MET A 206 -7.96 -3.39 -14.41
CA MET A 206 -6.62 -2.82 -14.59
C MET A 206 -5.83 -3.64 -15.62
N SER A 207 -6.16 -3.46 -16.91
CA SER A 207 -5.70 -4.33 -17.99
C SER A 207 -4.18 -4.39 -18.18
N TYR A 208 -3.42 -3.39 -17.70
CA TYR A 208 -1.96 -3.34 -17.82
C TYR A 208 -1.22 -3.71 -16.53
N LEU A 209 -1.94 -4.08 -15.47
CA LEU A 209 -1.36 -4.32 -14.15
C LEU A 209 -0.40 -5.51 -14.18
N ALA A 210 0.90 -5.23 -14.01
CA ALA A 210 1.96 -6.21 -14.07
C ALA A 210 2.55 -6.56 -12.70
N VAL A 211 2.51 -5.62 -11.74
CA VAL A 211 3.08 -5.77 -10.41
C VAL A 211 2.10 -5.27 -9.36
N ILE A 212 1.86 -6.08 -8.32
CA ILE A 212 1.09 -5.67 -7.13
C ILE A 212 1.91 -5.80 -5.85
N ASP A 213 1.98 -4.71 -5.09
CA ASP A 213 2.54 -4.68 -3.75
C ASP A 213 1.51 -4.14 -2.76
N ILE A 214 0.55 -5.00 -2.44
CA ILE A 214 -0.54 -4.73 -1.51
C ILE A 214 -0.36 -5.70 -0.33
N PRO A 215 -0.42 -5.25 0.93
CA PRO A 215 -0.43 -6.09 2.12
C PRO A 215 -1.63 -7.02 2.11
N ILE A 216 -1.46 -8.14 1.40
CA ILE A 216 -2.30 -9.31 1.47
C ILE A 216 -1.76 -10.12 2.64
N LEU A 217 -2.41 -9.97 3.79
CA LEU A 217 -2.09 -10.72 4.98
C LEU A 217 -2.44 -12.19 4.72
N PHE A 218 -1.43 -13.04 4.77
CA PHE A 218 -1.59 -14.47 4.58
C PHE A 218 -1.60 -15.19 5.92
N LEU A 219 -2.78 -15.64 6.36
CA LEU A 219 -2.93 -16.41 7.58
C LEU A 219 -2.98 -17.90 7.23
N TYR A 220 -1.86 -18.58 7.51
CA TYR A 220 -1.77 -20.02 7.43
C TYR A 220 -2.40 -20.65 8.68
N ARG A 221 -3.02 -21.83 8.53
CA ARG A 221 -3.72 -22.54 9.62
C ARG A 221 -2.85 -22.81 10.83
N GLU A 222 -1.58 -23.09 10.59
CA GLU A 222 -0.59 -23.29 11.63
C GLU A 222 0.05 -21.95 11.95
N HIS A 223 0.39 -21.70 13.21
CA HIS A 223 1.25 -20.58 13.53
C HIS A 223 2.66 -20.88 13.04
N ARG A 224 3.35 -19.84 12.54
CA ARG A 224 4.79 -19.89 12.38
C ARG A 224 5.37 -20.43 13.69
N PRO A 225 6.10 -21.56 13.67
CA PRO A 225 6.69 -22.08 14.89
C PRO A 225 7.45 -20.93 15.55
N GLN A 226 7.20 -20.66 16.83
CA GLN A 226 7.95 -19.60 17.48
C GLN A 226 9.38 -20.09 17.69
N GLN A 227 10.36 -19.24 17.39
CA GLN A 227 11.70 -19.47 17.89
C GLN A 227 11.59 -19.48 19.41
N LEU A 228 11.98 -20.59 20.06
CA LEU A 228 12.10 -20.62 21.51
C LEU A 228 13.17 -19.60 21.88
N VAL A 229 12.75 -18.38 22.22
CA VAL A 229 13.63 -17.36 22.75
C VAL A 229 14.14 -17.94 24.06
N GLU A 230 15.42 -18.34 24.09
CA GLU A 230 16.06 -18.74 25.34
C GLU A 230 15.80 -17.62 26.35
N ARG A 231 15.06 -17.95 27.41
CA ARG A 231 14.74 -17.00 28.49
C ARG A 231 16.04 -16.34 28.92
N ARG A 232 16.02 -15.01 29.07
CA ARG A 232 17.12 -14.06 29.34
C ARG A 232 18.14 -14.43 30.44
N SER A 233 18.01 -15.57 31.11
CA SER A 233 18.93 -16.05 32.15
C SER A 233 20.30 -16.52 31.63
N THR A 234 20.50 -16.76 30.33
CA THR A 234 21.78 -17.22 29.78
C THR A 234 22.62 -16.07 29.20
N PRO A 235 23.91 -15.93 29.57
CA PRO A 235 24.80 -14.90 29.02
C PRO A 235 24.88 -14.96 27.48
N ARG A 236 24.68 -13.81 26.85
CA ARG A 236 24.36 -13.61 25.44
C ARG A 236 25.48 -13.93 24.43
N THR A 237 26.61 -14.51 24.83
CA THR A 237 27.86 -14.29 24.10
C THR A 237 28.17 -15.25 22.95
N HIS A 238 27.61 -16.47 22.84
CA HIS A 238 27.91 -17.34 21.67
C HIS A 238 26.81 -18.33 21.21
N ALA A 239 25.71 -18.47 21.96
CA ALA A 239 24.70 -19.51 21.68
C ALA A 239 23.64 -19.16 20.61
N SER A 240 23.53 -17.90 20.18
CA SER A 240 22.36 -17.43 19.42
C SER A 240 22.34 -17.86 17.94
N ALA A 241 23.48 -17.85 17.25
CA ALA A 241 23.52 -18.12 15.80
C ALA A 241 23.36 -19.62 15.48
N SER A 242 23.97 -20.50 16.28
CA SER A 242 23.81 -21.95 16.09
C SER A 242 22.41 -22.42 16.42
N ALA A 243 21.82 -21.92 17.52
CA ALA A 243 20.44 -22.24 17.90
C ALA A 243 19.43 -21.79 16.84
N LEU A 244 19.62 -20.59 16.26
CA LEU A 244 18.78 -20.09 15.16
C LEU A 244 18.84 -21.01 13.94
N ARG A 245 20.04 -21.43 13.51
CA ARG A 245 20.21 -22.35 12.37
C ARG A 245 19.57 -23.70 12.66
N THR A 246 19.80 -24.29 13.84
CA THR A 246 19.19 -25.57 14.22
C THR A 246 17.66 -25.48 14.21
N TRP A 247 17.11 -24.36 14.66
CA TRP A 247 15.66 -24.13 14.66
C TRP A 247 15.09 -23.96 13.23
N GLN A 248 15.74 -23.17 12.36
CA GLN A 248 15.37 -23.04 10.95
C GLN A 248 15.45 -24.37 10.19
N HIS A 249 16.32 -25.28 10.61
CA HIS A 249 16.41 -26.63 10.05
C HIS A 249 15.48 -27.65 10.71
N SER A 250 14.68 -27.25 11.71
CA SER A 250 13.68 -28.15 12.29
C SER A 250 12.67 -28.59 11.21
N SER A 251 12.23 -29.85 11.28
CA SER A 251 11.24 -30.37 10.33
C SER A 251 9.93 -29.58 10.39
N LYS A 252 9.52 -29.13 11.58
CA LYS A 252 8.32 -28.30 11.79
C LYS A 252 8.42 -26.95 11.07
N PHE A 253 9.54 -26.24 11.20
CA PHE A 253 9.71 -24.95 10.52
C PHE A 253 9.71 -25.12 9.00
N ARG A 254 10.38 -26.15 8.48
CA ARG A 254 10.37 -26.44 7.04
C ARG A 254 8.98 -26.81 6.53
N GLN A 255 8.25 -27.68 7.23
CA GLN A 255 6.86 -28.02 6.88
C GLN A 255 5.96 -26.80 6.84
N TYR A 256 6.09 -25.90 7.81
CA TYR A 256 5.36 -24.64 7.84
C TYR A 256 5.68 -23.76 6.62
N GLU A 257 6.95 -23.51 6.36
CA GLU A 257 7.40 -22.67 5.24
C GLU A 257 7.02 -23.25 3.86
N ASP A 258 7.13 -24.57 3.69
CA ASP A 258 6.68 -25.26 2.47
C ASP A 258 5.16 -25.15 2.29
N GLY A 259 4.41 -25.30 3.38
CA GLY A 259 2.97 -25.13 3.40
C GLY A 259 2.54 -23.70 3.05
N MET A 260 3.23 -22.71 3.61
CA MET A 260 3.02 -21.29 3.35
C MET A 260 3.28 -20.96 1.87
N ARG A 261 4.45 -21.34 1.34
CA ARG A 261 4.81 -21.11 -0.07
C ARG A 261 3.80 -21.74 -1.01
N LYS A 262 3.41 -23.00 -0.76
CA LYS A 262 2.41 -23.68 -1.59
C LYS A 262 1.09 -22.91 -1.61
N ALA A 263 0.60 -22.48 -0.44
CA ALA A 263 -0.65 -21.76 -0.33
C ALA A 263 -0.58 -20.37 -1.01
N MET A 264 0.55 -19.65 -0.88
CA MET A 264 0.80 -18.40 -1.60
C MET A 264 0.89 -18.59 -3.12
N SER A 265 1.51 -19.67 -3.60
CA SER A 265 1.53 -20.03 -5.02
C SER A 265 0.11 -20.26 -5.56
N GLU A 266 -0.74 -20.97 -4.82
CA GLU A 266 -2.15 -21.19 -5.18
C GLU A 266 -2.93 -19.87 -5.23
N ALA A 267 -2.73 -18.97 -4.26
CA ALA A 267 -3.35 -17.65 -4.23
C ALA A 267 -2.91 -16.76 -5.41
N ALA A 268 -1.61 -16.73 -5.71
CA ALA A 268 -1.07 -16.03 -6.86
C ALA A 268 -1.59 -16.63 -8.18
N GLN A 269 -1.88 -17.94 -8.24
CA GLN A 269 -2.48 -18.54 -9.43
C GLN A 269 -3.88 -18.00 -9.69
N VAL A 270 -4.68 -17.78 -8.64
CA VAL A 270 -6.00 -17.15 -8.76
C VAL A 270 -5.87 -15.72 -9.31
N LEU A 271 -4.87 -14.96 -8.84
CA LEU A 271 -4.57 -13.62 -9.35
C LEU A 271 -4.24 -13.64 -10.83
N VAL A 272 -3.24 -14.44 -11.23
CA VAL A 272 -2.77 -14.51 -12.63
C VAL A 272 -3.86 -15.03 -13.55
N ASN A 273 -4.69 -15.98 -13.10
CA ASN A 273 -5.83 -16.46 -13.88
C ASN A 273 -6.89 -15.38 -14.14
N THR A 274 -7.04 -14.42 -13.21
CA THR A 274 -8.03 -13.34 -13.31
C THR A 274 -7.46 -12.09 -13.99
N VAL A 275 -6.17 -11.81 -13.76
CA VAL A 275 -5.42 -10.67 -14.30
C VAL A 275 -4.17 -11.21 -14.98
N PRO A 276 -4.27 -11.66 -16.25
CA PRO A 276 -3.18 -12.37 -16.94
C PRO A 276 -1.93 -11.53 -17.21
N THR A 277 -2.02 -10.21 -17.07
CA THR A 277 -0.88 -9.30 -17.20
C THR A 277 0.00 -9.27 -15.95
N LEU A 278 -0.47 -9.80 -14.82
CA LEU A 278 0.31 -9.89 -13.60
C LEU A 278 1.52 -10.83 -13.78
N THR A 279 2.69 -10.30 -13.45
CA THR A 279 3.96 -11.02 -13.53
C THR A 279 4.61 -11.21 -12.16
N SER A 280 4.26 -10.37 -11.17
CA SER A 280 4.81 -10.49 -9.82
C SER A 280 3.99 -9.75 -8.77
N GLY A 281 4.28 -10.04 -7.51
CA GLY A 281 3.76 -9.28 -6.39
C GLY A 281 4.27 -9.79 -5.05
N ASN A 282 3.76 -9.21 -3.97
CA ASN A 282 4.16 -9.55 -2.61
C ASN A 282 2.98 -10.03 -1.77
N PHE A 283 3.20 -11.08 -0.96
CA PHE A 283 2.35 -11.41 0.18
C PHE A 283 3.04 -11.00 1.47
N TRP A 284 2.26 -10.61 2.47
CA TRP A 284 2.78 -10.09 3.73
C TRP A 284 2.34 -11.01 4.87
N GLU A 285 3.29 -11.39 5.72
CA GLU A 285 3.06 -12.24 6.89
C GLU A 285 3.61 -11.55 8.14
N PRO A 286 2.79 -11.23 9.14
CA PRO A 286 3.23 -10.62 10.38
C PRO A 286 3.85 -11.72 11.25
N VAL A 287 5.08 -11.47 11.70
CA VAL A 287 5.88 -12.48 12.42
C VAL A 287 5.98 -12.16 13.90
N LYS A 288 6.04 -10.88 14.24
CA LYS A 288 6.16 -10.42 15.63
C LYS A 288 5.20 -9.29 15.89
N PHE A 289 4.48 -9.40 17.00
CA PHE A 289 3.59 -8.37 17.51
C PHE A 289 4.11 -7.81 18.83
N GLU A 290 3.94 -6.52 19.06
CA GLU A 290 4.16 -5.88 20.35
C GLU A 290 2.91 -5.10 20.78
N TYR A 291 2.62 -5.17 22.07
CA TYR A 291 1.56 -4.37 22.67
C TYR A 291 2.13 -2.98 23.00
N THR A 292 1.58 -1.96 22.38
CA THR A 292 2.08 -0.59 22.47
C THR A 292 1.54 0.14 23.70
N SER A 293 2.11 1.32 24.00
CA SER A 293 1.62 2.21 25.06
C SER A 293 0.20 2.74 24.81
N GLU A 294 -0.29 2.63 23.58
CA GLU A 294 -1.65 3.03 23.19
C GLU A 294 -2.66 1.89 23.34
N HIS A 295 -2.31 0.80 24.05
CA HIS A 295 -3.17 -0.35 24.31
C HIS A 295 -3.62 -1.08 23.02
N ARG A 296 -2.71 -1.16 22.04
CA ARG A 296 -2.94 -1.83 20.76
C ARG A 296 -1.80 -2.79 20.43
N TRP A 297 -2.12 -3.94 19.85
CA TRP A 297 -1.14 -4.85 19.26
C TRP A 297 -0.73 -4.36 17.87
N GLU A 298 0.55 -4.16 17.63
CA GLU A 298 1.09 -3.81 16.32
C GLU A 298 2.05 -4.91 15.83
N ALA A 299 1.99 -5.27 14.54
CA ALA A 299 3.05 -6.11 13.98
C ALA A 299 4.31 -5.27 13.80
N ILE A 300 5.32 -5.59 14.60
CA ILE A 300 6.60 -4.90 14.59
C ILE A 300 7.61 -5.49 13.60
N GLU A 301 7.32 -6.67 13.07
CA GLU A 301 8.13 -7.39 12.10
C GLU A 301 7.25 -8.14 11.11
N TRP A 302 7.61 -8.05 9.83
CA TRP A 302 6.90 -8.65 8.73
C TRP A 302 7.83 -9.43 7.83
N HIS A 303 7.31 -10.52 7.30
CA HIS A 303 7.89 -11.29 6.21
C HIS A 303 7.18 -10.95 4.91
N ILE A 304 7.93 -10.44 3.95
CA ILE A 304 7.46 -10.14 2.60
C ILE A 304 7.89 -11.28 1.68
N TRP A 305 6.88 -11.97 1.15
CA TRP A 305 7.02 -13.09 0.24
C TRP A 305 6.78 -12.64 -1.19
N LEU A 306 7.89 -12.46 -1.92
CA LEU A 306 7.83 -12.16 -3.34
C LEU A 306 7.42 -13.41 -4.11
N TRP A 307 6.41 -13.25 -4.97
CA TRP A 307 6.07 -14.24 -5.99
C TRP A 307 6.29 -13.66 -7.38
N ARG A 308 6.66 -14.53 -8.32
CA ARG A 308 6.91 -14.19 -9.72
C ARG A 308 6.37 -15.27 -10.63
N LEU A 309 5.93 -14.86 -11.81
CA LEU A 309 5.66 -15.74 -12.93
C LEU A 309 6.98 -16.08 -13.61
N ASP A 310 7.34 -17.35 -13.64
CA ASP A 310 8.58 -17.85 -14.25
C ASP A 310 8.26 -18.76 -15.45
N GLY A 311 9.11 -18.72 -16.48
CA GLY A 311 8.99 -19.52 -17.70
C GLY A 311 8.14 -18.92 -18.82
N ASP A 312 8.70 -18.88 -20.04
CA ASP A 312 8.05 -18.28 -21.23
C ASP A 312 6.92 -19.14 -21.81
N ALA A 313 7.02 -20.48 -21.72
CA ALA A 313 6.13 -21.41 -22.41
C ALA A 313 5.03 -22.01 -21.52
N GLN A 314 5.30 -22.15 -20.22
CA GLN A 314 4.35 -22.59 -19.21
C GLN A 314 4.62 -21.77 -17.95
N PRO A 315 3.92 -20.64 -17.77
CA PRO A 315 4.16 -19.76 -16.65
C PRO A 315 3.88 -20.52 -15.34
N MET A 316 4.92 -20.71 -14.54
CA MET A 316 4.86 -21.31 -13.21
C MET A 316 5.05 -20.22 -12.17
N ILE A 317 4.26 -20.29 -11.10
CA ILE A 317 4.40 -19.33 -10.00
C ILE A 317 5.48 -19.81 -9.05
N ALA A 318 6.55 -19.03 -8.95
CA ALA A 318 7.61 -19.21 -7.98
C ALA A 318 7.40 -18.21 -6.83
N VAL A 319 7.39 -18.71 -5.60
CA VAL A 319 7.47 -17.90 -4.37
C VAL A 319 8.89 -18.03 -3.83
N ASN A 320 9.53 -16.91 -3.48
CA ASN A 320 10.89 -16.91 -2.97
C ASN A 320 11.08 -17.88 -1.80
N GLU A 321 12.24 -18.56 -1.76
CA GLU A 321 12.57 -19.52 -0.71
C GLU A 321 12.68 -18.87 0.67
N THR A 322 13.17 -17.63 0.74
CA THR A 322 13.33 -16.87 1.98
C THR A 322 12.57 -15.55 1.86
N PRO A 323 11.66 -15.24 2.79
CA PRO A 323 10.98 -13.95 2.79
C PRO A 323 11.96 -12.82 3.15
N ARG A 324 11.68 -11.63 2.63
CA ARG A 324 12.37 -10.41 3.06
C ARG A 324 11.78 -9.99 4.41
N ILE A 325 12.62 -9.86 5.43
CA ILE A 325 12.22 -9.36 6.74
C ILE A 325 12.23 -7.84 6.70
N VAL A 326 11.13 -7.21 7.12
CA VAL A 326 11.04 -5.76 7.29
C VAL A 326 10.54 -5.41 8.69
N THR A 327 11.14 -4.37 9.27
CA THR A 327 10.73 -3.86 10.58
C THR A 327 9.55 -2.92 10.44
N HIS A 328 8.85 -2.66 11.55
CA HIS A 328 7.79 -1.66 11.56
C HIS A 328 8.26 -0.26 11.18
N ASP A 329 9.50 0.13 11.47
CA ASP A 329 10.04 1.41 11.01
C ASP A 329 10.13 1.46 9.48
N PHE A 330 10.53 0.35 8.85
CA PHE A 330 10.55 0.24 7.39
C PHE A 330 9.14 0.24 6.82
N VAL A 331 8.24 -0.51 7.45
CA VAL A 331 6.84 -0.56 7.05
C VAL A 331 6.30 0.85 7.16
N THR A 332 6.29 1.48 8.33
CA THR A 332 5.84 2.87 8.53
C THR A 332 6.64 3.94 7.81
N ASN A 333 7.76 3.63 7.15
CA ASN A 333 8.41 4.42 6.10
C ASN A 333 8.26 5.95 6.25
N HIS A 334 8.64 6.52 7.40
CA HIS A 334 8.37 7.94 7.71
C HIS A 334 9.07 8.91 6.73
N ASP A 335 10.14 8.46 6.08
CA ASP A 335 10.89 9.14 5.02
C ASP A 335 10.32 8.89 3.61
N GLY A 336 9.41 7.90 3.46
CA GLY A 336 8.67 7.60 2.25
C GLY A 336 9.51 7.00 1.12
N MET A 337 10.60 6.30 1.46
CA MET A 337 11.33 5.46 0.52
C MET A 337 11.19 3.99 0.91
N ILE A 338 10.34 3.26 0.18
CA ILE A 338 10.69 1.87 -0.07
C ILE A 338 11.91 1.97 -0.97
N ASP A 339 13.09 1.64 -0.46
CA ASP A 339 14.29 1.60 -1.28
C ASP A 339 14.13 0.44 -2.28
N CYS A 340 13.41 0.70 -3.37
CA CYS A 340 13.18 -0.23 -4.48
C CYS A 340 14.42 -0.37 -5.37
N SER A 341 15.58 0.14 -4.93
CA SER A 341 16.86 0.10 -5.64
C SER A 341 17.55 -1.27 -5.58
N GLY A 342 16.78 -2.36 -5.45
CA GLY A 342 17.24 -3.75 -5.41
C GLY A 342 17.37 -4.39 -6.76
#